data_AF-A0A371BQB1-F1
#
_entry.id   AF-A0A371BQB1-F1
#
_cell.length_a   1.000
_cell.length_b   1.000
_cell.length_c   1.000
_cell.angle_alpha   90.00
_cell.angle_beta   90.00
_cell.angle_gamma   90.00
#
_symmetry.space_group_name_H-M   'P 1'
#
loop_
_entity.id
_entity.type
_entity.pdbx_description
1 polymer ?
#
loop_
_entity_poly.entity_id
_entity_poly.type
_entity_poly.pdbx_seq_one_letter_code
_entity_poly.pdbx_strand_id
1 'polypeptide(L)' 'MTSLMVSMMAYVAGVKDRFTREENGATAVEYGLLVALIAAVIVAVVVLLGGKINTAFVTVNSAI' A
#
# COMPACT_ATOMS: atom_id res chain seq x y z
N MET A 1 -36.46 -29.83 10.03
CA MET A 1 -35.27 -30.09 9.20
C MET A 1 -34.62 -28.81 8.66
N THR A 2 -35.40 -27.76 8.36
CA THR A 2 -34.89 -26.48 7.86
C THR A 2 -34.09 -25.67 8.90
N SER A 3 -34.54 -25.60 10.16
CA SER A 3 -33.86 -24.83 11.22
C SER A 3 -32.46 -25.35 11.56
N LEU A 4 -32.27 -26.67 11.63
CA LEU A 4 -30.96 -27.31 11.86
C LEU A 4 -30.00 -27.03 10.69
N MET A 5 -30.50 -27.13 9.46
CA MET A 5 -29.70 -26.85 8.26
C MET A 5 -29.29 -25.37 8.19
N VAL A 6 -30.19 -24.44 8.53
CA VAL A 6 -29.88 -23.01 8.56
C VAL A 6 -28.80 -22.69 9.62
N SER A 7 -28.91 -23.27 10.81
CA SER A 7 -27.89 -23.10 11.86
C SER A 7 -26.54 -23.69 11.44
N MET A 8 -26.53 -24.87 10.81
CA MET A 8 -25.32 -25.50 10.29
C MET A 8 -24.67 -24.66 9.18
N MET A 9 -25.46 -24.13 8.24
CA MET A 9 -24.95 -23.25 7.17
C MET A 9 -24.41 -21.93 7.71
N ALA A 10 -25.06 -21.34 8.72
CA ALA A 10 -24.59 -20.12 9.37
C ALA A 10 -23.25 -20.33 10.10
N TYR A 11 -23.09 -21.47 10.79
CA TYR A 11 -21.83 -21.84 11.45
C TYR A 11 -20.69 -22.01 10.43
N VAL A 12 -20.92 -22.79 9.36
CA VAL A 12 -19.93 -23.03 8.31
C VAL A 12 -19.57 -21.72 7.58
N ALA A 13 -20.57 -20.88 7.28
CA ALA A 13 -20.35 -19.58 6.66
C ALA A 13 -19.52 -18.63 7.55
N GLY A 14 -19.83 -18.57 8.85
CA GLY A 14 -19.09 -17.74 9.82
C GLY A 14 -17.64 -18.19 10.01
N VAL A 15 -17.38 -19.50 9.99
CA VAL A 15 -16.02 -20.05 10.06
C VAL A 15 -15.24 -19.73 8.78
N LYS A 16 -15.84 -19.93 7.60
CA LYS A 16 -15.22 -19.59 6.31
C LYS A 16 -14.83 -18.12 6.22
N ASP A 17 -15.73 -17.22 6.62
CA ASP A 17 -15.50 -15.77 6.56
C ASP A 17 -14.28 -15.33 7.40
N ARG A 18 -14.11 -15.90 8.59
CA ARG A 18 -12.94 -15.65 9.45
C ARG A 18 -11.62 -16.02 8.78
N PHE A 19 -11.55 -17.21 8.19
CA PHE A 19 -10.32 -17.65 7.52
C PHE A 19 -10.02 -16.86 6.25
N THR A 20 -11.04 -16.49 5.46
CA THR A 20 -10.82 -15.67 4.26
C THR A 20 -10.43 -14.23 4.58
N ARG A 21 -10.86 -13.68 5.73
CA ARG A 21 -10.59 -12.28 6.08
C ARG A 21 -9.16 -12.07 6.60
N GLU A 22 -8.56 -13.07 7.22
CA GLU A 22 -7.20 -13.02 7.76
C GLU A 22 -6.13 -13.01 6.64
N GLU A 23 -6.33 -13.76 5.55
CA GLU A 23 -5.41 -13.79 4.42
C GLU A 23 -5.37 -12.48 3.62
N ASN A 24 -6.51 -11.80 3.49
CA ASN A 24 -6.59 -10.50 2.80
C ASN A 24 -5.81 -9.40 3.55
N GLY A 25 -5.80 -9.44 4.88
CA GLY A 25 -5.13 -8.44 5.72
C GLY A 25 -3.60 -8.62 5.77
N ALA A 26 -3.13 -9.86 5.91
CA ALA A 26 -1.70 -10.16 5.92
C ALA A 26 -1.04 -9.80 4.57
N THR A 27 -1.70 -10.14 3.47
CA THR A 27 -1.24 -9.82 2.10
C THR A 27 -1.14 -8.32 1.85
N ALA A 28 -2.04 -7.51 2.41
CA ALA A 28 -2.01 -6.05 2.26
C ALA A 28 -0.76 -5.42 2.90
N VAL A 29 -0.24 -6.00 3.99
CA VAL A 29 0.94 -5.50 4.69
C VAL A 29 2.23 -5.83 3.93
N GLU A 30 2.33 -7.01 3.33
CA GLU A 30 3.50 -7.43 2.56
C GLU A 30 3.72 -6.54 1.32
N TYR A 31 2.66 -6.34 0.52
CA TYR A 31 2.73 -5.43 -0.62
C TYR A 31 2.82 -3.95 -0.19
N GLY A 32 2.22 -3.59 0.96
CA GLY A 32 2.30 -2.25 1.53
C GLY A 32 3.74 -1.83 1.86
N LEU A 33 4.55 -2.74 2.41
CA LEU A 33 5.95 -2.47 2.73
C LEU A 33 6.81 -2.27 1.47
N LEU A 34 6.58 -3.06 0.42
CA LEU A 34 7.27 -2.90 -0.86
C LEU A 34 6.96 -1.54 -1.50
N VAL A 35 5.69 -1.14 -1.51
CA VAL A 35 5.26 0.17 -2.02
C VAL A 35 5.87 1.31 -1.20
N ALA A 36 5.93 1.17 0.13
CA ALA A 36 6.55 2.17 1.00
C ALA A 36 8.05 2.38 0.70
N LEU A 37 8.80 1.31 0.43
CA LEU A 37 10.21 1.40 0.05
C LEU A 37 10.39 2.10 -1.29
N ILE A 38 9.58 1.74 -2.30
CA ILE A 38 9.60 2.41 -3.61
C ILE A 38 9.28 3.90 -3.46
N ALA A 39 8.27 4.25 -2.68
CA ALA A 39 7.90 5.63 -2.41
C ALA A 39 9.04 6.42 -1.77
N ALA A 40 9.74 5.83 -0.78
CA ALA A 40 10.88 6.46 -0.13
C ALA A 40 12.02 6.77 -1.13
N VAL A 41 12.33 5.83 -2.04
CA VAL A 41 13.33 6.02 -3.09
C VAL A 41 12.92 7.14 -4.05
N ILE A 42 11.66 7.17 -4.48
CA ILE A 42 11.14 8.22 -5.37
C ILE A 42 11.30 9.60 -4.71
N VAL A 43 10.87 9.74 -3.45
CA VAL A 43 10.99 11.00 -2.71
C VAL A 43 12.44 11.46 -2.63
N ALA A 44 13.37 10.56 -2.30
CA ALA A 44 14.79 10.89 -2.22
C ALA A 44 15.34 11.41 -3.57
N VAL A 45 14.99 10.75 -4.68
CA VAL A 45 15.41 11.17 -6.02
C VAL A 45 14.83 12.54 -6.38
N VAL A 46 13.55 12.77 -6.10
CA VAL A 46 12.88 14.05 -6.39
C VAL A 46 13.52 15.20 -5.62
N VAL A 47 13.86 15.02 -4.34
CA VAL A 47 14.53 16.05 -3.52
C VAL A 47 15.90 16.40 -4.11
N LEU A 48 16.71 15.39 -4.45
CA LEU A 48 18.05 15.59 -5.02
C LEU A 48 17.97 16.28 -6.39
N LEU A 49 17.06 15.82 -7.26
CA LEU A 49 16.89 16.38 -8.60
C LEU A 49 16.35 17.81 -8.54
N GLY A 50 15.38 18.08 -7.66
CA GLY A 50 14.83 19.41 -7.43
C GLY A 50 15.90 20.42 -7.02
N GLY A 51 16.81 20.03 -6.13
CA GLY A 51 17.95 20.86 -5.74
C GLY A 51 18.89 21.19 -6.92
N LYS A 52 19.19 20.20 -7.77
CA LYS A 52 20.01 20.41 -8.98
C LYS A 52 19.35 21.34 -9.98
N ILE A 53 18.05 21.14 -10.22
CA ILE A 53 17.26 21.97 -11.13
C ILE A 53 17.21 23.42 -10.63
N ASN A 54 16.95 23.64 -9.34
CA ASN A 54 16.95 24.98 -8.75
C ASN A 54 18.33 25.65 -8.91
N THR A 55 19.40 24.91 -8.64
CA THR A 55 20.78 25.42 -8.83
C THR A 55 21.05 25.82 -10.28
N ALA A 56 20.55 25.05 -11.25
CA ALA A 56 20.68 25.37 -12.66
C ALA A 56 19.91 26.65 -13.02
N PHE A 57 18.67 26.81 -12.54
CA PHE A 57 17.89 28.03 -12.74
C PHE A 57 18.56 29.26 -12.10
N VAL A 58 19.08 29.16 -10.88
CA VAL A 58 19.80 30.24 -10.21
C VAL A 58 21.06 30.64 -11.00
N THR A 59 21.80 29.67 -11.52
CA THR A 59 22.99 29.92 -12.35
C THR A 59 22.63 30.73 -13.59
N VAL A 60 21.59 30.34 -14.31
CA VAL A 60 21.13 31.07 -15.51
C VAL A 60 20.63 32.46 -15.14
N ASN A 61 19.82 32.58 -14.09
CA ASN A 61 19.29 33.87 -13.64
C ASN A 61 20.39 34.84 -13.19
N SER A 62 21.49 34.34 -12.65
CA SER A 62 22.63 35.17 -12.22
C SER A 62 23.57 35.55 -13.37
N ALA A 63 23.44 34.90 -14.53
CA ALA A 63 24.25 35.16 -15.71
C ALA A 63 23.62 36.17 -16.68
N ILE A 64 22.36 36.56 -16.42
CA ILE A 64 21.61 37.61 -17.13
C ILE A 64 21.67 38.88 -16.28
#